data_AF-A0A151RL33-F1
#
_entry.id   AF-A0A151RL33-F1
#
_cell.length_a   1.000
_cell.length_b   1.000
_cell.length_c   1.000
_cell.angle_alpha   90.00
_cell.angle_beta   90.00
_cell.angle_gamma   90.00
#
_symmetry.space_group_name_H-M   'P 1'
#
loop_
_entity.id
_entity.type
_entity.pdbx_description
1 polymer ?
#
loop_
_entity_poly.entity_id
_entity_poly.type
_entity_poly.pdbx_seq_one_letter_code
_entity_poly.pdbx_strand_id
1 'polypeptide(L)'
;MSVAPVESIPSLSSDLFYDIFRRVDGATLASAACTCAALCSISKEESLWENVCSSMWPSTNREDVKSLISSVGGFRKFYADCFPLIVNKEVVEYQQNNYLEYLDNWTEAEYYGDMNESESISPSDFVSIVDIRFKGKPICSKVLWGIPNANGYDGWFYNCPFRIDILTYADRDDNNDGVVNLSVSDGLPPIASFERERKDGKLWRELREGLQLSWIIVNRKIKQAANLASWSPLGGQRHWPTDKDFVIRFGSVLPAKEILPCQVVECILIMKFRVVHTEEDGVETTLKLTELSMQLEDMEGAHVNGRNSLHILKEALSSRRSKNYGEVLESCHMYSKVQNELKEEKMRNESRLDRLCILSGIAAFMTFWYCVL
;
A
#
# COMPACT_ATOMS: atom_id res chain seq x y z
N MET A 1 12.35 -52.05 -31.71
CA MET A 1 12.10 -51.37 -30.42
C MET A 1 10.65 -50.93 -30.43
N SER A 2 9.80 -51.63 -29.68
CA SER A 2 8.39 -51.30 -29.53
C SER A 2 8.29 -50.10 -28.58
N VAL A 3 7.83 -48.96 -29.09
CA VAL A 3 7.47 -47.82 -28.24
C VAL A 3 6.24 -48.26 -27.45
N ALA A 4 6.41 -48.44 -26.14
CA ALA A 4 5.28 -48.69 -25.25
C ALA A 4 4.30 -47.52 -25.40
N PRO A 5 2.98 -47.79 -25.54
CA PRO A 5 2.01 -46.72 -25.51
C PRO A 5 2.13 -46.04 -24.16
N VAL A 6 2.30 -44.72 -24.15
CA VAL A 6 2.17 -43.92 -22.93
C VAL A 6 0.75 -44.16 -22.45
N GLU A 7 0.61 -44.95 -21.38
CA GLU A 7 -0.66 -45.15 -20.70
C GLU A 7 -1.21 -43.76 -20.38
N SER A 8 -2.32 -43.41 -21.03
CA SER A 8 -3.08 -42.22 -20.67
C SER A 8 -3.37 -42.35 -19.19
N ILE A 9 -2.92 -41.37 -18.39
CA ILE A 9 -3.25 -41.28 -16.97
C ILE A 9 -4.74 -41.63 -16.85
N PRO A 10 -5.13 -42.67 -16.08
CA PRO A 10 -6.54 -43.01 -15.93
C PRO A 10 -7.25 -41.74 -15.51
N SER A 11 -8.21 -41.30 -16.32
CA SER A 11 -8.83 -39.99 -16.16
C SER A 11 -9.44 -39.93 -14.76
N LEU A 12 -8.78 -39.21 -13.85
CA LEU A 12 -9.36 -38.90 -12.54
C LEU A 12 -10.74 -38.29 -12.79
N SER A 13 -11.71 -38.64 -11.93
CA SER A 13 -13.04 -38.02 -12.02
C SER A 13 -12.95 -36.51 -11.81
N SER A 14 -13.87 -35.76 -12.41
CA SER A 14 -14.03 -34.31 -12.21
C SER A 14 -14.05 -33.94 -10.72
N ASP A 15 -14.68 -34.78 -9.92
CA ASP A 15 -14.91 -34.53 -8.50
C ASP A 15 -13.59 -34.60 -7.71
N LEU A 16 -12.70 -35.54 -8.06
CA LEU A 16 -11.37 -35.61 -7.45
C LEU A 16 -10.52 -34.40 -7.81
N PHE A 17 -10.59 -33.93 -9.07
CA PHE A 17 -9.91 -32.71 -9.47
C PHE A 17 -10.46 -31.48 -8.74
N TYR A 18 -11.77 -31.41 -8.56
CA TYR A 18 -12.41 -30.34 -7.79
C TYR A 18 -11.95 -30.33 -6.32
N ASP A 19 -11.93 -31.50 -5.67
CA ASP A 19 -11.45 -31.62 -4.29
C ASP A 19 -9.96 -31.28 -4.14
N ILE A 20 -9.14 -31.63 -5.12
CA ILE A 20 -7.73 -31.20 -5.18
C ILE A 20 -7.66 -29.68 -5.35
N PHE A 21 -8.40 -29.12 -6.31
CA PHE A 21 -8.40 -27.68 -6.61
C PHE A 21 -8.90 -26.82 -5.46
N ARG A 22 -9.76 -27.37 -4.60
CA ARG A 22 -10.22 -26.68 -3.38
C ARG A 22 -9.11 -26.47 -2.34
N ARG A 23 -7.99 -27.20 -2.44
CA ARG A 23 -6.89 -27.19 -1.46
C ARG A 23 -5.61 -26.52 -1.96
N VAL A 24 -5.53 -26.18 -3.25
CA VAL A 24 -4.36 -25.51 -3.82
C VAL A 24 -4.49 -24.00 -3.69
N ASP A 25 -3.36 -23.29 -3.75
CA ASP A 25 -3.35 -21.83 -3.82
C ASP A 25 -3.81 -21.34 -5.21
N GLY A 26 -4.20 -20.07 -5.28
CA GLY A 26 -4.73 -19.49 -6.51
C GLY A 26 -3.75 -19.44 -7.69
N ALA A 27 -2.45 -19.34 -7.44
CA ALA A 27 -1.46 -19.35 -8.52
C ALA A 27 -1.32 -20.75 -9.12
N THR A 28 -1.31 -21.79 -8.27
CA THR A 28 -1.36 -23.19 -8.70
C THR A 28 -2.67 -23.51 -9.43
N LEU A 29 -3.82 -23.04 -8.94
CA LEU A 29 -5.11 -23.20 -9.61
C LEU A 29 -5.11 -22.56 -11.01
N ALA A 30 -4.60 -21.33 -11.13
CA ALA A 30 -4.46 -20.64 -12.41
C ALA A 30 -3.53 -21.39 -13.39
N SER A 31 -2.42 -21.94 -12.89
CA SER A 31 -1.48 -22.72 -13.69
C SER A 31 -2.12 -24.01 -14.20
N ALA A 32 -2.82 -24.74 -13.33
CA ALA A 32 -3.51 -25.98 -13.69
C ALA A 32 -4.61 -25.73 -14.73
N ALA A 33 -5.33 -24.61 -14.64
CA ALA A 33 -6.34 -24.20 -15.62
C ALA A 33 -5.80 -24.05 -17.05
N CYS A 34 -4.50 -23.75 -17.21
CA CYS A 34 -3.87 -23.55 -18.52
C CYS A 34 -3.39 -24.86 -19.18
N THR A 35 -3.44 -25.98 -18.47
CA THR A 35 -2.85 -27.24 -18.96
C THR A 35 -3.76 -28.00 -19.93
N CYS A 36 -5.07 -28.03 -19.69
CA CYS A 36 -6.03 -28.70 -20.57
C CYS A 36 -7.46 -28.15 -20.42
N ALA A 37 -8.34 -28.45 -21.38
CA ALA A 37 -9.72 -27.95 -21.41
C ALA A 37 -10.58 -28.42 -20.22
N ALA A 38 -10.38 -29.66 -19.74
CA ALA A 38 -11.13 -30.19 -18.60
C ALA A 38 -10.81 -29.43 -17.30
N LEU A 39 -9.52 -29.26 -16.99
CA LEU A 39 -9.09 -28.50 -15.82
C LEU A 39 -9.42 -27.01 -15.95
N CYS A 40 -9.33 -26.44 -17.15
CA CYS A 40 -9.82 -25.10 -17.44
C CYS A 40 -11.30 -24.96 -17.08
N SER A 41 -12.14 -25.92 -17.48
CA SER A 41 -13.58 -25.90 -17.20
C SER A 41 -13.87 -25.95 -15.70
N ILE A 42 -13.23 -26.86 -14.96
CA ILE A 42 -13.40 -26.97 -13.49
C ILE A 42 -12.93 -25.70 -12.80
N SER A 43 -11.79 -25.13 -13.23
CA SER A 43 -11.25 -23.89 -12.66
C SER A 43 -12.13 -22.66 -12.88
N LYS A 44 -13.20 -22.72 -13.70
CA LYS A 44 -14.14 -21.60 -13.86
C LYS A 44 -15.16 -21.51 -12.73
N GLU A 45 -15.26 -22.52 -11.87
CA GLU A 45 -16.17 -22.48 -10.74
C GLU A 45 -15.76 -21.43 -9.71
N GLU A 46 -16.66 -20.48 -9.45
CA GLU A 46 -16.43 -19.33 -8.56
C GLU A 46 -16.20 -19.75 -7.11
N SER A 47 -16.77 -20.89 -6.67
CA SER A 47 -16.57 -21.46 -5.33
C SER A 47 -15.10 -21.78 -5.03
N LEU A 48 -14.34 -22.21 -6.03
CA LEU A 48 -12.89 -22.46 -5.89
C LEU A 48 -12.16 -21.14 -5.62
N TRP A 49 -12.48 -20.10 -6.38
CA TRP A 49 -11.87 -18.79 -6.21
C TRP A 49 -12.34 -18.07 -4.94
N GLU A 50 -13.59 -18.27 -4.51
CA GLU A 50 -14.09 -17.77 -3.22
C GLU A 50 -13.27 -18.35 -2.07
N ASN A 51 -12.99 -19.66 -2.09
CA ASN A 51 -12.12 -20.30 -1.10
C ASN A 51 -10.70 -19.73 -1.14
N VAL A 52 -10.12 -19.56 -2.33
CA VAL A 52 -8.78 -18.97 -2.52
C VAL A 52 -8.74 -17.53 -1.98
N CYS A 53 -9.70 -16.70 -2.35
CA CYS A 53 -9.81 -15.31 -1.88
C CYS A 53 -9.96 -15.25 -0.37
N SER A 54 -10.87 -16.04 0.22
CA SER A 54 -11.12 -16.03 1.66
C SER A 54 -9.93 -16.58 2.45
N SER A 55 -9.18 -17.52 1.86
CA SER A 55 -7.94 -18.06 2.43
C SER A 55 -6.77 -17.08 2.34
N MET A 56 -6.76 -16.15 1.37
CA MET A 56 -5.71 -15.14 1.20
C MET A 56 -6.04 -13.80 1.88
N TRP A 57 -7.30 -13.40 1.82
CA TRP A 57 -7.86 -12.13 2.29
C TRP A 57 -9.11 -12.44 3.12
N PRO A 58 -8.99 -12.67 4.44
CA PRO A 58 -10.11 -13.12 5.26
C PRO A 58 -11.30 -12.14 5.26
N SER A 59 -11.05 -10.85 5.00
CA SER A 59 -12.10 -9.85 4.81
C SER A 59 -13.07 -10.20 3.68
N THR A 60 -12.68 -11.00 2.68
CA THR A 60 -13.57 -11.40 1.58
C THR A 60 -14.60 -12.46 1.99
N ASN A 61 -14.47 -13.07 3.17
CA ASN A 61 -15.44 -14.04 3.67
C ASN A 61 -16.71 -13.38 4.26
N ARG A 62 -16.72 -12.05 4.41
CA ARG A 62 -17.91 -11.32 4.87
C ARG A 62 -18.96 -11.24 3.76
N GLU A 63 -20.22 -11.51 4.09
CA GLU A 63 -21.31 -11.55 3.10
C GLU A 63 -21.50 -10.24 2.31
N ASP A 64 -21.28 -9.08 2.94
CA ASP A 64 -21.31 -7.78 2.27
C ASP A 64 -20.19 -7.65 1.21
N VAL A 65 -19.00 -8.15 1.52
CA VAL A 65 -17.86 -8.19 0.59
C VAL A 65 -18.05 -9.23 -0.50
N LYS A 66 -18.65 -10.40 -0.20
CA LYS A 66 -18.99 -11.41 -1.24
C LYS A 66 -19.95 -10.83 -2.28
N SER A 67 -20.95 -10.09 -1.83
CA SER A 67 -21.88 -9.37 -2.71
C SER A 67 -21.17 -8.33 -3.57
N LEU A 68 -20.24 -7.55 -2.97
CA LEU A 68 -19.40 -6.62 -3.71
C LEU A 68 -18.56 -7.32 -4.78
N ILE A 69 -17.83 -8.37 -4.43
CA ILE A 69 -16.97 -9.13 -5.34
C ILE A 69 -17.79 -9.71 -6.50
N SER A 70 -18.97 -10.26 -6.20
CA SER A 70 -19.90 -10.74 -7.22
C SER A 70 -20.33 -9.61 -8.17
N SER A 71 -20.62 -8.42 -7.65
CA SER A 71 -21.05 -7.26 -8.47
C SER A 71 -19.96 -6.70 -9.39
N VAL A 72 -18.68 -6.86 -9.03
CA VAL A 72 -17.52 -6.37 -9.82
C VAL A 72 -16.97 -7.40 -10.81
N GLY A 73 -17.53 -8.61 -10.83
CA GLY A 73 -17.23 -9.63 -11.85
C GLY A 73 -16.77 -10.99 -11.31
N GLY A 74 -16.94 -11.26 -10.00
CA GLY A 74 -16.65 -12.56 -9.40
C GLY A 74 -15.27 -12.65 -8.74
N PHE A 75 -15.09 -13.70 -7.93
CA PHE A 75 -13.87 -14.00 -7.19
C PHE A 75 -12.70 -14.32 -8.09
N ARG A 76 -12.93 -15.00 -9.23
CA ARG A 76 -11.84 -15.30 -10.17
C ARG A 76 -11.21 -14.02 -10.71
N LYS A 77 -12.04 -13.07 -11.13
CA LYS A 77 -11.58 -11.76 -11.61
C LYS A 77 -10.93 -10.98 -10.47
N PHE A 78 -11.58 -10.91 -9.30
CA PHE A 78 -11.05 -10.21 -8.14
C PHE A 78 -9.66 -10.72 -7.73
N TYR A 79 -9.45 -12.04 -7.72
CA TYR A 79 -8.13 -12.62 -7.45
C TYR A 79 -7.12 -12.23 -8.54
N ALA A 80 -7.48 -12.34 -9.81
CA ALA A 80 -6.60 -11.97 -10.92
C ALA A 80 -6.20 -10.49 -10.89
N ASP A 81 -7.10 -9.63 -10.42
CA ASP A 81 -6.89 -8.19 -10.29
C ASP A 81 -6.02 -7.86 -9.06
N CYS A 82 -6.28 -8.47 -7.91
CA CYS A 82 -5.67 -8.10 -6.62
C CYS A 82 -4.40 -8.86 -6.26
N PHE A 83 -4.19 -10.05 -6.83
CA PHE A 83 -2.99 -10.85 -6.56
C PHE A 83 -1.70 -10.24 -7.13
N PRO A 84 -1.63 -9.80 -8.40
CA PRO A 84 -0.43 -9.15 -8.90
C PRO A 84 -0.32 -7.72 -8.33
N LEU A 85 0.90 -7.30 -8.03
CA LEU A 85 1.19 -6.00 -7.41
C LEU A 85 1.47 -4.94 -8.47
N ILE A 86 1.14 -3.68 -8.18
CA ILE A 86 1.39 -2.56 -9.09
C ILE A 86 2.89 -2.37 -9.29
N VAL A 87 3.29 -2.18 -10.54
CA VAL A 87 4.67 -1.87 -10.92
C VAL A 87 4.65 -0.65 -11.84
N ASN A 88 5.37 0.39 -11.45
CA ASN A 88 5.55 1.58 -12.27
C ASN A 88 7.02 1.68 -12.74
N LYS A 89 7.24 1.58 -14.06
CA LYS A 89 8.57 1.73 -14.68
C LYS A 89 8.79 3.13 -15.27
N GLU A 90 7.79 4.00 -15.22
CA GLU A 90 7.79 5.35 -15.81
C GLU A 90 8.61 6.35 -14.98
N VAL A 91 9.00 5.98 -13.75
CA VAL A 91 9.99 6.72 -12.94
C VAL A 91 11.29 6.98 -13.72
N VAL A 92 11.66 6.08 -14.64
CA VAL A 92 12.86 6.21 -15.49
C VAL A 92 12.68 7.32 -16.55
N GLU A 93 11.45 7.52 -17.06
CA GLU A 93 11.15 8.53 -18.07
C GLU A 93 11.13 9.95 -17.45
N TYR A 94 10.70 10.09 -16.19
CA TYR A 94 10.78 11.36 -15.46
C TYR A 94 12.21 11.90 -15.36
N GLN A 95 13.20 11.04 -15.05
CA GLN A 95 14.61 11.45 -15.02
C GLN A 95 15.13 11.90 -16.39
N GLN A 96 14.63 11.35 -17.50
CA GLN A 96 15.01 11.78 -18.85
C GLN A 96 14.42 13.14 -19.22
N ASN A 97 13.23 13.46 -18.70
CA ASN A 97 12.54 14.71 -19.01
C ASN A 97 12.95 15.90 -18.11
N ASN A 98 13.70 15.65 -17.03
CA ASN A 98 14.20 16.68 -16.10
C ASN A 98 15.19 17.70 -16.70
N TYR A 99 15.43 17.65 -18.02
CA TYR A 99 16.18 18.67 -18.77
C TYR A 99 15.32 19.57 -19.68
N LEU A 100 14.01 19.32 -19.79
CA LEU A 100 13.11 20.13 -20.59
C LEU A 100 12.01 20.71 -19.70
N GLU A 101 12.15 22.01 -19.42
CA GLU A 101 11.13 22.88 -18.85
C GLU A 101 10.86 22.73 -17.35
N TYR A 102 11.51 23.61 -16.59
CA TYR A 102 10.85 24.25 -15.45
C TYR A 102 9.38 24.51 -15.80
N LEU A 103 8.46 23.88 -15.07
CA LEU A 103 7.24 24.40 -14.42
C LEU A 103 6.56 25.70 -14.93
N ASP A 104 6.73 26.12 -16.18
CA ASP A 104 6.21 27.39 -16.72
C ASP A 104 4.96 27.19 -17.60
N ASN A 105 4.53 25.94 -17.84
CA ASN A 105 3.41 25.64 -18.73
C ASN A 105 2.14 25.13 -18.03
N TRP A 106 2.13 24.95 -16.71
CA TRP A 106 0.89 24.67 -15.96
C TRP A 106 0.54 25.91 -15.14
N THR A 107 -0.52 26.60 -15.55
CA THR A 107 -1.11 27.68 -14.76
C THR A 107 -1.63 27.15 -13.42
N GLU A 108 -1.70 27.98 -12.37
CA GLU A 108 -2.35 27.58 -11.11
C GLU A 108 -3.77 27.07 -11.35
N ALA A 109 -4.45 27.56 -12.40
CA ALA A 109 -5.76 27.06 -12.81
C ALA A 109 -5.74 25.64 -13.42
N GLU A 110 -4.62 25.14 -13.92
CA GLU A 110 -4.47 23.76 -14.39
C GLU A 110 -3.97 22.83 -13.27
N TYR A 111 -3.19 23.36 -12.32
CA TYR A 111 -2.82 22.65 -11.09
C TYR A 111 -4.02 22.51 -10.12
N TYR A 112 -4.94 23.50 -10.12
CA TYR A 112 -6.12 23.56 -9.25
C TYR A 112 -7.48 23.43 -9.98
N GLY A 113 -7.54 23.25 -11.31
CA GLY A 113 -8.79 23.42 -12.06
C GLY A 113 -9.14 22.36 -13.12
N ASP A 114 -10.44 22.06 -13.07
CA ASP A 114 -11.37 21.57 -14.08
C ASP A 114 -10.92 20.48 -15.07
N MET A 115 -10.63 19.30 -14.52
CA MET A 115 -10.69 18.08 -15.31
C MET A 115 -12.15 17.80 -15.71
N ASN A 116 -12.42 17.88 -17.02
CA ASN A 116 -13.67 17.57 -17.70
C ASN A 116 -14.63 16.60 -16.95
N GLU A 117 -15.91 17.00 -16.87
CA GLU A 117 -17.08 16.25 -16.36
C GLU A 117 -17.39 14.93 -17.11
N SER A 118 -16.42 14.07 -17.38
CA SER A 118 -16.68 12.72 -17.91
C SER A 118 -16.36 11.67 -16.83
N GLU A 119 -17.41 11.38 -16.05
CA GLU A 119 -17.48 10.53 -14.85
C GLU A 119 -17.04 11.19 -13.54
N SER A 120 -17.97 11.84 -12.85
CA SER A 120 -17.78 12.23 -11.46
C SER A 120 -17.39 11.00 -10.62
N ILE A 121 -16.13 10.96 -10.16
CA ILE A 121 -15.62 9.95 -9.24
C ILE A 121 -16.04 10.39 -7.84
N SER A 122 -16.78 9.54 -7.15
CA SER A 122 -17.20 9.82 -5.77
C SER A 122 -16.31 9.07 -4.79
N PRO A 123 -15.99 9.65 -3.62
CA PRO A 123 -15.38 8.91 -2.51
C PRO A 123 -16.16 7.65 -2.13
N SER A 124 -17.50 7.64 -2.29
CA SER A 124 -18.37 6.48 -2.02
C SER A 124 -18.26 5.34 -3.04
N ASP A 125 -17.61 5.58 -4.18
CA ASP A 125 -17.36 4.54 -5.19
C ASP A 125 -16.28 3.57 -4.74
N PHE A 126 -15.44 3.97 -3.78
CA PHE A 126 -14.29 3.20 -3.32
C PHE A 126 -14.63 2.33 -2.10
N VAL A 127 -14.00 1.16 -2.02
CA VAL A 127 -14.03 0.28 -0.86
C VAL A 127 -12.60 -0.16 -0.57
N SER A 128 -12.16 -0.05 0.67
CA SER A 128 -10.86 -0.56 1.13
C SER A 128 -11.07 -1.90 1.83
N ILE A 129 -10.41 -2.95 1.35
CA ILE A 129 -10.35 -4.27 1.97
C ILE A 129 -8.91 -4.45 2.47
N VAL A 130 -8.75 -4.51 3.80
CA VAL A 130 -7.45 -4.46 4.47
C VAL A 130 -7.28 -5.71 5.31
N ASP A 131 -6.24 -6.49 4.99
CA ASP A 131 -5.90 -7.70 5.71
C ASP A 131 -4.42 -7.69 6.09
N ILE A 132 -4.14 -7.96 7.36
CA ILE A 132 -2.78 -8.08 7.89
C ILE A 132 -2.55 -9.52 8.33
N ARG A 133 -1.40 -10.06 7.96
CA ARG A 133 -0.92 -11.37 8.41
C ARG A 133 0.42 -11.25 9.10
N PHE A 134 0.63 -12.13 10.06
CA PHE A 134 1.93 -12.36 10.66
C PHE A 134 2.24 -13.86 10.60
N LYS A 135 3.37 -14.23 9.96
CA LYS A 135 3.79 -15.63 9.78
C LYS A 135 2.69 -16.53 9.19
N GLY A 136 1.96 -16.00 8.21
CA GLY A 136 0.85 -16.69 7.54
C GLY A 136 -0.48 -16.71 8.30
N LYS A 137 -0.52 -16.29 9.58
CA LYS A 137 -1.75 -16.19 10.36
C LYS A 137 -2.38 -14.80 10.19
N PRO A 138 -3.69 -14.69 9.96
CA PRO A 138 -4.36 -13.39 9.91
C PRO A 138 -4.47 -12.77 11.31
N ILE A 139 -4.10 -11.50 11.43
CA ILE A 139 -4.10 -10.75 12.70
C ILE A 139 -5.05 -9.55 12.68
N CYS A 140 -5.43 -9.07 11.49
CA CYS A 140 -6.41 -8.00 11.32
C CYS A 140 -7.10 -8.14 9.97
N SER A 141 -8.42 -7.96 9.95
CA SER A 141 -9.25 -7.96 8.75
C SER A 141 -10.30 -6.87 8.89
N LYS A 142 -10.22 -5.83 8.05
CA LYS A 142 -11.11 -4.67 8.10
C LYS A 142 -11.54 -4.27 6.69
N VAL A 143 -12.78 -3.78 6.62
CA VAL A 143 -13.38 -3.29 5.38
C VAL A 143 -13.93 -1.90 5.64
N LEU A 144 -13.55 -0.94 4.80
CA LEU A 144 -14.09 0.42 4.82
C LEU A 144 -14.87 0.69 3.54
N TRP A 145 -16.11 1.10 3.70
CA TRP A 145 -16.99 1.51 2.62
C TRP A 145 -16.92 3.02 2.42
N GLY A 146 -16.47 3.45 1.24
CA GLY A 146 -16.15 4.84 0.95
C GLY A 146 -14.83 5.30 1.56
N ILE A 147 -14.52 6.59 1.38
CA ILE A 147 -13.37 7.24 2.01
C ILE A 147 -13.85 7.96 3.29
N PRO A 148 -13.24 7.68 4.46
CA PRO A 148 -13.61 8.32 5.71
C PRO A 148 -13.56 9.85 5.62
N ASN A 149 -14.48 10.51 6.33
CA ASN A 149 -14.65 11.98 6.34
C ASN A 149 -14.90 12.64 4.97
N ALA A 150 -15.03 11.90 3.88
CA ALA A 150 -15.20 12.48 2.54
C ALA A 150 -16.65 12.89 2.22
N ASN A 151 -17.63 12.35 2.95
CA ASN A 151 -19.06 12.63 2.76
C ASN A 151 -19.56 13.89 3.50
N GLY A 152 -18.65 14.76 3.96
CA GLY A 152 -19.02 16.00 4.64
C GLY A 152 -19.65 17.02 3.68
N TYR A 153 -20.66 17.76 4.16
CA TYR A 153 -21.43 18.72 3.35
C TYR A 153 -20.59 19.84 2.71
N ASP A 154 -19.40 20.12 3.25
CA ASP A 154 -18.59 21.28 2.86
C ASP A 154 -17.52 20.97 1.80
N GLY A 155 -17.43 19.72 1.32
CA GLY A 155 -16.43 19.33 0.32
C GLY A 155 -14.97 19.45 0.78
N TRP A 156 -14.73 19.62 2.10
CA TRP A 156 -13.41 19.86 2.69
C TRP A 156 -12.35 18.84 2.22
N PHE A 157 -12.76 17.57 2.12
CA PHE A 157 -11.92 16.45 1.70
C PHE A 157 -11.16 16.73 0.40
N TYR A 158 -11.81 17.36 -0.59
CA TYR A 158 -11.22 17.58 -1.90
C TYR A 158 -9.96 18.45 -1.86
N ASN A 159 -9.85 19.34 -0.87
CA ASN A 159 -8.74 20.27 -0.71
C ASN A 159 -7.78 19.87 0.42
N CYS A 160 -8.10 18.83 1.20
CA CYS A 160 -7.27 18.41 2.32
C CYS A 160 -6.24 17.36 1.92
N PRO A 161 -5.09 17.31 2.62
CA PRO A 161 -4.12 16.22 2.48
C PRO A 161 -4.81 14.87 2.60
N PHE A 162 -4.61 14.02 1.59
CA PHE A 162 -5.28 12.73 1.52
C PHE A 162 -4.72 11.76 2.56
N ARG A 163 -5.62 11.21 3.36
CA ARG A 163 -5.29 10.20 4.37
C ARG A 163 -6.49 9.32 4.68
N ILE A 164 -6.26 8.02 4.75
CA ILE A 164 -7.24 7.03 5.23
C ILE A 164 -6.67 6.37 6.48
N ASP A 165 -7.34 6.50 7.62
CA ASP A 165 -6.99 5.81 8.86
C ASP A 165 -7.99 4.68 9.18
N ILE A 166 -7.49 3.46 9.38
CA ILE A 166 -8.30 2.25 9.61
C ILE A 166 -8.65 2.03 11.10
N LEU A 167 -7.81 2.52 12.01
CA LEU A 167 -7.90 2.21 13.45
C LEU A 167 -8.56 3.32 14.27
N THR A 168 -8.50 4.57 13.81
CA THR A 168 -8.94 5.76 14.57
C THR A 168 -10.47 5.86 14.74
N TYR A 169 -11.25 5.04 14.03
CA TYR A 169 -12.72 5.09 14.08
C TYR A 169 -13.36 4.03 14.99
N ALA A 170 -12.57 3.20 15.69
CA ALA A 170 -13.08 2.11 16.52
C ALA A 170 -13.49 2.53 17.94
N ASP A 171 -13.18 3.74 18.41
CA ASP A 171 -13.43 4.16 19.81
C ASP A 171 -14.84 4.72 20.07
N ARG A 172 -15.82 4.48 19.18
CA ARG A 172 -17.23 4.92 19.39
C ARG A 172 -18.24 3.80 19.62
N ASP A 173 -17.88 2.55 19.38
CA ASP A 173 -18.71 1.41 19.76
C ASP A 173 -17.95 0.60 20.82
N ASP A 174 -18.61 0.32 21.95
CA ASP A 174 -18.13 -0.31 23.19
C ASP A 174 -17.54 -1.74 23.05
N ASN A 175 -17.12 -2.16 21.85
CA ASN A 175 -16.40 -3.42 21.65
C ASN A 175 -14.89 -3.17 21.56
N ASN A 176 -14.17 -3.67 22.56
CA ASN A 176 -12.71 -3.76 22.64
C ASN A 176 -12.08 -4.68 21.54
N ASP A 177 -12.86 -5.04 20.50
CA ASP A 177 -12.52 -5.94 19.37
C ASP A 177 -11.57 -5.30 18.33
N GLY A 178 -11.24 -4.01 18.48
CA GLY A 178 -10.39 -3.28 17.54
C GLY A 178 -8.89 -3.32 17.83
N VAL A 179 -8.48 -3.84 19.00
CA VAL A 179 -7.10 -3.80 19.46
C VAL A 179 -6.34 -5.03 18.97
N VAL A 180 -5.57 -4.86 17.90
CA VAL A 180 -4.67 -5.92 17.40
C VAL A 180 -3.42 -5.94 18.27
N ASN A 181 -3.27 -7.01 19.05
CA ASN A 181 -2.07 -7.28 19.84
C ASN A 181 -1.33 -8.48 19.24
N LEU A 182 0.00 -8.38 19.16
CA LEU A 182 0.90 -9.50 18.85
C LEU A 182 1.72 -9.81 20.08
N SER A 183 1.86 -11.08 20.43
CA SER A 183 2.65 -11.51 21.59
C SER A 183 3.65 -12.60 21.22
N VAL A 184 4.39 -13.09 22.22
CA VAL A 184 5.35 -14.20 22.05
C VAL A 184 4.67 -15.47 21.53
N SER A 185 3.40 -15.72 21.89
CA SER A 185 2.64 -16.89 21.42
C SER A 185 2.33 -16.84 19.91
N ASP A 186 2.33 -15.64 19.32
CA ASP A 186 2.20 -15.43 17.87
C ASP A 186 3.52 -15.64 17.13
N GLY A 187 4.60 -15.91 17.87
CA GLY A 187 5.94 -16.16 17.36
C GLY A 187 6.84 -14.93 17.37
N LEU A 188 6.52 -13.89 18.15
CA LEU A 188 7.45 -12.79 18.41
C LEU A 188 8.61 -13.26 19.31
N PRO A 189 9.83 -12.74 19.10
CA PRO A 189 10.94 -13.02 20.00
C PRO A 189 10.75 -12.33 21.36
N PRO A 190 11.10 -12.96 22.49
CA PRO A 190 11.14 -12.28 23.79
C PRO A 190 12.27 -11.24 23.80
N ILE A 191 11.96 -10.00 24.17
CA ILE A 191 12.94 -8.90 24.18
C ILE A 191 13.22 -8.49 25.63
N ALA A 192 14.42 -8.82 26.10
CA ALA A 192 14.88 -8.45 27.45
C ALA A 192 15.27 -6.96 27.59
N SER A 193 15.67 -6.30 26.50
CA SER A 193 16.02 -4.87 26.51
C SER A 193 15.92 -4.28 25.10
N PHE A 194 15.21 -3.16 25.00
CA PHE A 194 14.92 -2.48 23.75
C PHE A 194 16.10 -1.64 23.22
N GLU A 195 17.06 -1.28 24.07
CA GLU A 195 18.26 -0.52 23.68
C GLU A 195 19.21 -1.34 22.79
N ARG A 196 19.14 -2.67 22.89
CA ARG A 196 19.94 -3.64 22.13
C ARG A 196 19.30 -4.03 20.79
N GLU A 197 18.01 -3.76 20.60
CA GLU A 197 17.22 -4.06 19.39
C GLU A 197 17.26 -2.90 18.37
N ARG A 198 18.47 -2.44 17.98
CA ARG A 198 18.66 -1.35 16.98
C ARG A 198 18.33 -1.81 15.54
N LYS A 199 18.79 -1.08 14.51
CA LYS A 199 18.40 -1.17 13.08
C LYS A 199 18.27 -2.59 12.47
N ASP A 200 18.85 -3.63 13.07
CA ASP A 200 18.75 -5.04 12.67
C ASP A 200 18.43 -6.02 13.83
N GLY A 201 17.75 -5.52 14.87
CA GLY A 201 17.31 -6.29 16.03
C GLY A 201 16.49 -7.52 15.64
N LYS A 202 16.48 -8.52 16.51
CA LYS A 202 15.74 -9.77 16.30
C LYS A 202 14.25 -9.48 16.07
N LEU A 203 13.67 -8.54 16.83
CA LEU A 203 12.27 -8.16 16.63
C LEU A 203 12.03 -7.54 15.27
N TRP A 204 12.91 -6.62 14.85
CA TRP A 204 12.79 -5.94 13.57
C TRP A 204 12.81 -6.93 12.41
N ARG A 205 13.75 -7.89 12.46
CA ARG A 205 13.87 -8.94 11.44
C ARG A 205 12.63 -9.81 11.36
N GLU A 206 12.12 -10.24 12.52
CA GLU A 206 10.92 -11.07 12.60
C GLU A 206 9.67 -10.35 12.09
N LEU A 207 9.51 -9.06 12.39
CA LEU A 207 8.41 -8.25 11.84
C LEU A 207 8.58 -8.03 10.34
N ARG A 208 9.80 -7.76 9.87
CA ARG A 208 10.10 -7.54 8.45
C ARG A 208 9.83 -8.79 7.60
N GLU A 209 10.20 -9.96 8.10
CA GLU A 209 10.04 -11.24 7.40
C GLU A 209 8.64 -11.85 7.58
N GLY A 210 8.02 -11.61 8.75
CA GLY A 210 6.76 -12.23 9.12
C GLY A 210 5.51 -11.44 8.72
N LEU A 211 5.57 -10.09 8.66
CA LEU A 211 4.40 -9.28 8.36
C LEU A 211 4.07 -9.26 6.86
N GLN A 212 2.78 -9.39 6.57
CA GLN A 212 2.23 -9.17 5.25
C GLN A 212 1.00 -8.27 5.33
N LEU A 213 0.91 -7.30 4.42
CA LEU A 213 -0.21 -6.38 4.30
C LEU A 213 -0.83 -6.52 2.90
N SER A 214 -2.15 -6.68 2.86
CA SER A 214 -2.94 -6.44 1.66
C SER A 214 -3.83 -5.24 1.91
N TRP A 215 -3.74 -4.25 1.03
CA TRP A 215 -4.65 -3.10 1.02
C TRP A 215 -5.26 -3.00 -0.37
N ILE A 216 -6.39 -3.66 -0.53
CA ILE A 216 -7.10 -3.73 -1.80
C ILE A 216 -8.09 -2.58 -1.87
N ILE A 217 -7.96 -1.77 -2.91
CA ILE A 217 -8.96 -0.79 -3.28
C ILE A 217 -9.86 -1.38 -4.36
N VAL A 218 -11.16 -1.28 -4.17
CA VAL A 218 -12.19 -1.65 -5.16
C VAL A 218 -12.94 -0.40 -5.54
N ASN A 219 -13.08 -0.12 -6.84
CA ASN A 219 -14.02 0.88 -7.32
C ASN A 219 -15.26 0.20 -7.89
N ARG A 220 -16.40 0.46 -7.26
CA ARG A 220 -17.70 -0.17 -7.55
C ARG A 220 -18.26 0.24 -8.90
N LYS A 221 -17.98 1.47 -9.33
CA LYS A 221 -18.51 2.06 -10.56
C LYS A 221 -17.82 1.47 -11.79
N ILE A 222 -16.49 1.46 -11.81
CA ILE A 222 -15.70 0.90 -12.92
C ILE A 222 -15.47 -0.62 -12.79
N LYS A 223 -15.87 -1.22 -11.66
CA LYS A 223 -15.76 -2.66 -11.38
C LYS A 223 -14.33 -3.18 -11.50
N GLN A 224 -13.37 -2.43 -10.96
CA GLN A 224 -11.96 -2.82 -10.91
C GLN A 224 -11.47 -2.84 -9.47
N ALA A 225 -10.47 -3.66 -9.22
CA ALA A 225 -9.77 -3.74 -7.95
C ALA A 225 -8.25 -3.80 -8.17
N ALA A 226 -7.49 -3.36 -7.18
CA ALA A 226 -6.04 -3.52 -7.14
C ALA A 226 -5.54 -3.54 -5.70
N ASN A 227 -4.48 -4.30 -5.44
CA ASN A 227 -3.75 -4.22 -4.19
C ASN A 227 -2.70 -3.11 -4.28
N LEU A 228 -2.79 -2.12 -3.40
CA LEU A 228 -1.85 -0.99 -3.32
C LEU A 228 -0.67 -1.26 -2.38
N ALA A 229 -0.74 -2.35 -1.59
CA ALA A 229 0.34 -2.74 -0.69
C ALA A 229 1.41 -3.58 -1.40
N SER A 230 2.67 -3.40 -1.00
CA SER A 230 3.82 -4.19 -1.46
C SER A 230 3.83 -5.65 -0.96
N TRP A 231 2.78 -6.13 -0.29
CA TRP A 231 2.77 -7.35 0.54
C TRP A 231 3.75 -7.33 1.70
N SER A 232 5.05 -7.24 1.46
CA SER A 232 6.06 -7.21 2.50
C SER A 232 6.52 -5.78 2.80
N PRO A 233 7.08 -5.54 4.00
CA PRO A 233 7.59 -4.23 4.38
C PRO A 233 8.68 -3.73 3.42
N LEU A 234 8.53 -2.50 2.93
CA LEU A 234 9.56 -1.79 2.17
C LEU A 234 10.68 -1.30 3.10
N GLY A 235 10.32 -0.99 4.33
CA GLY A 235 11.24 -0.62 5.39
C GLY A 235 10.51 -0.28 6.67
N GLY A 236 11.25 0.24 7.63
CA GLY A 236 10.64 0.85 8.80
C GLY A 236 11.68 1.47 9.70
N GLN A 237 11.17 2.24 10.62
CA GLN A 237 11.95 3.12 11.46
C GLN A 237 11.33 3.15 12.85
N ARG A 238 12.19 3.18 13.85
CA ARG A 238 11.78 3.50 15.22
C ARG A 238 11.35 4.95 15.28
N HIS A 239 10.16 5.24 15.81
CA HIS A 239 9.70 6.62 15.95
C HIS A 239 10.38 7.30 17.14
N TRP A 240 11.08 8.40 16.88
CA TRP A 240 11.56 9.33 17.91
C TRP A 240 10.41 10.30 18.26
N PRO A 241 10.12 10.64 19.53
CA PRO A 241 10.98 10.52 20.72
C PRO A 241 10.60 9.41 21.73
N THR A 242 9.44 8.77 21.58
CA THR A 242 8.87 7.94 22.66
C THR A 242 9.53 6.57 22.78
N ASP A 243 10.42 6.20 21.86
CA ASP A 243 11.27 5.00 21.93
C ASP A 243 10.52 3.65 22.02
N LYS A 244 9.19 3.67 22.16
CA LYS A 244 8.24 2.55 22.32
C LYS A 244 7.39 2.30 21.08
N ASP A 245 7.41 3.22 20.11
CA ASP A 245 6.60 3.15 18.91
C ASP A 245 7.48 2.75 17.70
N PHE A 246 7.01 1.76 16.96
CA PHE A 246 7.58 1.25 15.72
C PHE A 246 6.75 1.69 14.54
N VAL A 247 7.41 2.03 13.43
CA VAL A 247 6.73 2.36 12.18
C VAL A 247 7.24 1.43 11.09
N ILE A 248 6.33 0.75 10.43
CA ILE A 248 6.58 -0.11 9.28
C ILE A 248 5.89 0.50 8.08
N ARG A 249 6.62 0.57 6.95
CA ARG A 249 6.13 1.14 5.70
C ARG A 249 5.92 0.04 4.68
N PHE A 250 4.75 0.06 4.06
CA PHE A 250 4.42 -0.68 2.85
C PHE A 250 3.98 0.34 1.81
N GLY A 251 3.84 -0.07 0.56
CA GLY A 251 3.34 0.84 -0.45
C GLY A 251 3.55 0.38 -1.87
N SER A 252 3.23 1.29 -2.78
CA SER A 252 3.48 1.12 -4.22
C SER A 252 3.68 2.49 -4.86
N VAL A 253 4.24 2.48 -6.07
CA VAL A 253 4.42 3.68 -6.88
C VAL A 253 3.28 3.73 -7.89
N LEU A 254 2.47 4.78 -7.85
CA LEU A 254 1.27 4.95 -8.67
C LEU A 254 1.53 5.94 -9.80
N PRO A 255 0.99 5.70 -11.01
CA PRO A 255 0.97 6.72 -12.04
C PRO A 255 -0.01 7.84 -11.64
N ALA A 256 0.34 9.05 -12.06
CA ALA A 256 -0.45 10.26 -11.90
C ALA A 256 -0.36 11.11 -13.18
N LYS A 257 -0.41 10.44 -14.34
CA LYS A 257 -0.25 11.09 -15.65
C LYS A 257 -1.40 12.04 -15.88
N GLU A 258 -1.09 13.25 -16.34
CA GLU A 258 -2.07 14.31 -16.55
C GLU A 258 -2.77 14.77 -15.26
N ILE A 259 -2.45 14.20 -14.07
CA ILE A 259 -3.02 14.60 -12.78
C ILE A 259 -2.05 15.50 -12.01
N LEU A 260 -0.76 15.16 -12.02
CA LEU A 260 0.29 15.93 -11.35
C LEU A 260 1.46 16.19 -12.31
N PRO A 261 2.18 17.33 -12.16
CA PRO A 261 3.37 17.63 -12.96
C PRO A 261 4.44 16.54 -12.87
N CYS A 262 4.59 15.93 -11.69
CA CYS A 262 5.58 14.87 -11.44
C CYS A 262 5.17 13.49 -12.00
N GLN A 263 3.94 13.35 -12.52
CA GLN A 263 3.36 12.16 -13.17
C GLN A 263 3.39 10.85 -12.36
N VAL A 264 3.95 10.85 -11.15
CA VAL A 264 4.16 9.67 -10.31
C VAL A 264 3.99 10.06 -8.85
N VAL A 265 3.36 9.18 -8.07
CA VAL A 265 3.05 9.37 -6.65
C VAL A 265 3.43 8.13 -5.86
N GLU A 266 3.95 8.33 -4.65
CA GLU A 266 4.14 7.26 -3.68
C GLU A 266 2.85 7.03 -2.91
N CYS A 267 2.31 5.81 -2.99
CA CYS A 267 1.29 5.35 -2.07
C CYS A 267 1.95 4.76 -0.84
N ILE A 268 1.90 5.49 0.27
CA ILE A 268 2.57 5.14 1.52
C ILE A 268 1.54 4.55 2.47
N LEU A 269 1.76 3.32 2.88
CA LEU A 269 0.98 2.63 3.90
C LEU A 269 1.80 2.55 5.18
N ILE A 270 1.31 3.19 6.24
CA ILE A 270 2.01 3.32 7.51
C ILE A 270 1.31 2.41 8.53
N MET A 271 2.09 1.50 9.10
CA MET A 271 1.66 0.63 10.18
C MET A 271 2.48 0.95 11.42
N LYS A 272 1.83 1.38 12.52
CA LYS A 272 2.50 1.69 13.78
C LYS A 272 2.15 0.70 14.87
N PHE A 273 3.18 0.18 15.54
CA PHE A 273 3.04 -0.66 16.72
C PHE A 273 3.61 0.05 17.94
N ARG A 274 2.94 -0.08 19.08
CA ARG A 274 3.44 0.31 20.37
C ARG A 274 3.82 -0.92 21.17
N VAL A 275 5.02 -0.92 21.75
CA VAL A 275 5.44 -1.99 22.65
C VAL A 275 4.78 -1.80 24.02
N VAL A 276 4.19 -2.87 24.52
CA VAL A 276 3.63 -2.99 25.85
C VAL A 276 4.38 -4.12 26.56
N HIS A 277 4.92 -3.83 27.75
CA HIS A 277 5.54 -4.83 28.62
C HIS A 277 4.55 -5.17 29.74
N THR A 278 4.32 -6.46 29.99
CA THR A 278 3.57 -6.94 31.14
C THR A 278 4.56 -7.42 32.19
N GLU A 279 4.60 -6.77 33.35
CA GLU A 279 5.59 -7.04 34.41
C GLU A 279 5.27 -8.30 35.23
N GLU A 280 4.09 -8.89 35.09
CA GLU A 280 3.55 -9.83 36.08
C GLU A 280 3.95 -11.31 35.92
N ASP A 281 4.50 -11.78 34.78
CA ASP A 281 4.84 -13.21 34.63
C ASP A 281 6.08 -13.54 33.76
N GLY A 282 6.97 -12.56 33.56
CA GLY A 282 8.19 -12.70 32.77
C GLY A 282 8.27 -11.69 31.62
N VAL A 283 9.38 -11.73 30.87
CA VAL A 283 9.64 -10.82 29.74
C VAL A 283 8.80 -11.23 28.53
N GLU A 284 7.49 -11.03 28.58
CA GLU A 284 6.62 -11.18 27.42
C GLU A 284 6.46 -9.84 26.70
N THR A 285 7.06 -9.75 25.52
CA THR A 285 6.93 -8.57 24.65
C THR A 285 5.60 -8.65 23.91
N THR A 286 4.72 -7.65 24.14
CA THR A 286 3.48 -7.49 23.39
C THR A 286 3.55 -6.24 22.51
N LEU A 287 3.09 -6.33 21.27
CA LEU A 287 2.97 -5.20 20.34
C LEU A 287 1.50 -4.89 20.11
N LYS A 288 1.08 -3.68 20.43
CA LYS A 288 -0.25 -3.16 20.12
C LYS A 288 -0.20 -2.36 18.83
N LEU A 289 -1.00 -2.71 17.83
CA LEU A 289 -1.18 -1.90 16.63
C LEU A 289 -1.94 -0.61 17.01
N THR A 290 -1.31 0.55 16.80
CA THR A 290 -1.87 1.86 17.17
C THR A 290 -2.31 2.67 15.97
N GLU A 291 -1.69 2.47 14.81
CA GLU A 291 -2.03 3.18 13.59
C GLU A 291 -1.92 2.25 12.38
N LEU A 292 -2.89 2.34 11.48
CA LEU A 292 -2.82 1.76 10.15
C LEU A 292 -3.43 2.78 9.19
N SER A 293 -2.61 3.38 8.36
CA SER A 293 -3.02 4.50 7.51
C SER A 293 -2.44 4.43 6.10
N MET A 294 -3.15 5.05 5.15
CA MET A 294 -2.71 5.24 3.76
C MET A 294 -2.60 6.74 3.49
N GLN A 295 -1.54 7.13 2.79
CA GLN A 295 -1.26 8.50 2.35
C GLN A 295 -0.70 8.47 0.93
N LEU A 296 -0.89 9.56 0.19
CA LEU A 296 -0.31 9.76 -1.13
C LEU A 296 0.64 10.96 -1.07
N GLU A 297 1.89 10.77 -1.48
CA GLU A 297 2.92 11.81 -1.53
C GLU A 297 3.48 11.92 -2.94
N ASP A 298 3.69 13.14 -3.42
CA ASP A 298 4.36 13.38 -4.69
C ASP A 298 5.90 13.19 -4.60
N MET A 299 6.59 13.44 -5.72
CA MET A 299 8.06 13.34 -5.81
C MET A 299 8.78 14.35 -4.90
N GLU A 300 8.14 15.45 -4.51
CA GLU A 300 8.70 16.44 -3.60
C GLU A 300 8.43 16.10 -2.13
N GLY A 301 7.56 15.12 -1.87
CA GLY A 301 7.12 14.71 -0.55
C GLY A 301 5.93 15.52 -0.02
N ALA A 302 5.25 16.29 -0.87
CA ALA A 302 4.02 16.96 -0.49
C ALA A 302 2.84 16.00 -0.57
N HIS A 303 1.90 16.12 0.38
CA HIS A 303 0.69 15.31 0.36
C HIS A 303 -0.24 15.72 -0.77
N VAL A 304 -0.73 14.73 -1.50
CA VAL A 304 -1.73 14.96 -2.55
C VAL A 304 -3.09 15.27 -1.91
N ASN A 305 -3.84 16.22 -2.46
CA ASN A 305 -5.17 16.56 -1.96
C ASN A 305 -6.20 15.44 -2.24
N GLY A 306 -7.34 15.47 -1.56
CA GLY A 306 -8.37 14.44 -1.73
C GLY A 306 -8.91 14.32 -3.15
N ARG A 307 -9.05 15.43 -3.89
CA ARG A 307 -9.53 15.41 -5.29
C ARG A 307 -8.59 14.62 -6.19
N ASN A 308 -7.33 15.03 -6.28
CA ASN A 308 -6.33 14.41 -7.13
C ASN A 308 -6.10 12.95 -6.70
N SER A 309 -6.19 12.67 -5.40
CA SER A 309 -6.10 11.31 -4.88
C SER A 309 -7.19 10.37 -5.41
N LEU A 310 -8.44 10.82 -5.60
CA LEU A 310 -9.47 9.98 -6.21
C LEU A 310 -9.12 9.59 -7.65
N HIS A 311 -8.56 10.53 -8.42
CA HIS A 311 -8.13 10.29 -9.79
C HIS A 311 -6.93 9.33 -9.84
N ILE A 312 -5.93 9.54 -8.98
CA ILE A 312 -4.76 8.65 -8.88
C ILE A 312 -5.19 7.24 -8.47
N LEU A 313 -6.09 7.11 -7.49
CA LEU A 313 -6.63 5.80 -7.10
C LEU A 313 -7.40 5.14 -8.23
N LYS A 314 -8.19 5.89 -9.03
CA LYS A 314 -8.86 5.36 -10.23
C LYS A 314 -7.84 4.88 -11.27
N GLU A 315 -6.82 5.69 -11.56
CA GLU A 315 -5.78 5.36 -12.53
C GLU A 315 -4.99 4.12 -12.10
N ALA A 316 -4.67 4.01 -10.81
CA ALA A 316 -4.00 2.86 -10.20
C ALA A 316 -4.73 1.52 -10.43
N LEU A 317 -6.06 1.55 -10.55
CA LEU A 317 -6.88 0.37 -10.85
C LEU A 317 -6.73 -0.14 -12.29
N SER A 318 -6.07 0.61 -13.16
CA SER A 318 -5.73 0.17 -14.52
C SER A 318 -4.21 0.08 -14.77
N SER A 319 -3.39 0.30 -13.73
CA SER A 319 -1.93 0.21 -13.82
C SER A 319 -1.42 -1.17 -14.20
N ARG A 320 -0.22 -1.19 -14.78
CA ARG A 320 0.55 -2.42 -14.98
C ARG A 320 0.82 -3.12 -13.65
N ARG A 321 0.69 -4.45 -13.65
CA ARG A 321 0.92 -5.29 -12.46
C ARG A 321 1.87 -6.43 -12.78
N SER A 322 2.58 -6.88 -11.76
CA SER A 322 3.50 -8.03 -11.86
C SER A 322 3.32 -8.96 -10.67
N LYS A 323 3.51 -10.26 -10.94
CA LYS A 323 3.67 -11.29 -9.90
C LYS A 323 5.13 -11.42 -9.46
N ASN A 324 6.05 -10.78 -10.19
CA ASN A 324 7.46 -10.77 -9.85
C ASN A 324 7.72 -9.72 -8.76
N TYR A 325 7.86 -10.19 -7.52
CA TYR A 325 8.12 -9.33 -6.38
C TYR A 325 9.42 -8.51 -6.51
N GLY A 326 10.42 -9.04 -7.22
CA GLY A 326 11.66 -8.32 -7.50
C GLY A 326 11.43 -7.05 -8.31
N GLU A 327 10.55 -7.10 -9.32
CA GLU A 327 10.21 -5.91 -10.13
C GLU A 327 9.46 -4.84 -9.31
N VAL A 328 8.62 -5.25 -8.37
CA VAL A 328 7.87 -4.34 -7.49
C VAL A 328 8.83 -3.62 -6.55
N LEU A 329 9.74 -4.37 -5.92
CA LEU A 329 10.78 -3.81 -5.07
C LEU A 329 11.72 -2.87 -5.83
N GLU A 330 12.11 -3.24 -7.04
CA GLU A 330 12.94 -2.41 -7.90
C GLU A 330 12.24 -1.10 -8.24
N SER A 331 10.95 -1.14 -8.61
CA SER A 331 10.13 0.05 -8.87
C SER A 331 10.09 1.00 -7.67
N CYS A 332 9.80 0.49 -6.47
CA CYS A 332 9.79 1.29 -5.24
C CYS A 332 11.19 1.84 -4.89
N HIS A 333 12.24 1.02 -5.04
CA HIS A 333 13.62 1.44 -4.76
C HIS A 333 14.08 2.54 -5.71
N MET A 334 13.76 2.43 -7.00
CA MET A 334 14.05 3.46 -7.99
C MET A 334 13.36 4.78 -7.65
N TYR A 335 12.07 4.75 -7.31
CA TYR A 335 11.34 5.94 -6.87
C TYR A 335 12.00 6.58 -5.65
N SER A 336 12.25 5.79 -4.59
CA SER A 336 12.88 6.31 -3.37
C SER A 336 14.25 6.91 -3.62
N LYS A 337 15.04 6.32 -4.53
CA LYS A 337 16.33 6.87 -4.94
C LYS A 337 16.19 8.25 -5.58
N VAL A 338 15.30 8.41 -6.57
CA VAL A 338 15.04 9.70 -7.22
C VAL A 338 14.53 10.73 -6.22
N GLN A 339 13.59 10.34 -5.36
CA GLN A 339 13.04 11.23 -4.34
C GLN A 339 14.13 11.72 -3.36
N ASN A 340 15.06 10.85 -2.97
CA ASN A 340 16.18 11.22 -2.10
C ASN A 340 17.16 12.17 -2.80
N GLU A 341 17.48 11.93 -4.07
CA GLU A 341 18.33 12.82 -4.88
C GLU A 341 17.73 14.24 -4.96
N LEU A 342 16.42 14.35 -5.25
CA LEU A 342 15.71 15.63 -5.27
C LEU A 342 15.72 16.33 -3.91
N LYS A 343 15.49 15.59 -2.82
CA LYS A 343 15.55 16.12 -1.46
C LYS A 343 16.95 16.64 -1.10
N GLU A 344 18.00 15.92 -1.49
CA GLU A 344 19.39 16.35 -1.27
C GLU A 344 19.74 17.61 -2.05
N GLU A 345 19.31 17.72 -3.31
CA GLU A 345 19.50 18.91 -4.12
C GLU A 345 18.77 20.12 -3.55
N LYS A 346 17.52 19.94 -3.09
CA LYS A 346 16.75 20.98 -2.41
C LYS A 346 17.42 21.46 -1.13
N MET A 347 17.84 20.53 -0.26
CA MET A 347 18.59 20.88 0.97
C MET A 347 19.90 21.62 0.65
N ARG A 348 20.61 21.22 -0.42
CA ARG A 348 21.82 21.93 -0.85
C ARG A 348 21.50 23.35 -1.34
N ASN A 349 20.39 23.53 -2.05
CA ASN A 349 19.96 24.84 -2.53
C ASN A 349 19.52 25.76 -1.38
N GLU A 350 18.68 25.26 -0.47
CA GLU A 350 18.25 25.97 0.74
C GLU A 350 19.47 26.36 1.60
N SER A 351 20.42 25.44 1.81
CA SER A 351 21.67 25.74 2.51
C SER A 351 22.50 26.85 1.84
N ARG A 352 22.49 26.92 0.50
CA ARG A 352 23.15 28.01 -0.24
C ARG A 352 22.43 29.34 -0.04
N LEU A 353 21.10 29.35 -0.05
CA LEU A 353 20.28 30.54 0.19
C LEU A 353 20.45 31.04 1.62
N ASP A 354 20.41 30.16 2.63
CA ASP A 354 20.66 30.52 4.03
C ASP A 354 22.04 31.16 4.21
N ARG A 355 23.07 30.60 3.57
CA ARG A 355 24.42 31.18 3.61
C ARG A 355 24.47 32.58 2.98
N LEU A 356 23.77 32.80 1.87
CA LEU A 356 23.68 34.12 1.24
C LEU A 356 22.90 35.11 2.12
N CYS A 357 21.80 34.69 2.73
CA CYS A 357 21.03 35.48 3.69
C CYS A 357 21.90 35.91 4.89
N ILE A 358 22.64 34.98 5.50
CA ILE A 358 23.56 35.27 6.62
C ILE A 358 24.63 36.28 6.20
N LEU A 359 25.27 36.07 5.03
CA LEU A 359 26.30 36.99 4.53
C LEU A 359 25.73 38.39 4.23
N SER A 360 24.53 38.47 3.67
CA SER A 360 23.84 39.75 3.42
C SER A 360 23.51 40.49 4.71
N GLY A 361 23.08 39.77 5.76
CA GLY A 361 22.83 40.33 7.08
C GLY A 361 24.10 40.87 7.73
N ILE A 362 25.22 40.16 7.63
CA ILE A 362 26.53 40.61 8.10
C ILE A 362 26.97 41.88 7.35
N ALA A 363 26.82 41.91 6.02
CA ALA A 363 27.17 43.08 5.22
C ALA A 363 26.31 44.31 5.56
N ALA A 364 25.00 44.12 5.77
CA ALA A 364 24.09 45.18 6.21
C ALA A 364 24.46 45.72 7.61
N PHE A 365 24.85 44.85 8.54
CA PHE A 365 25.29 45.26 9.87
C PHE A 365 26.60 46.06 9.83
N MET A 366 27.59 45.61 9.06
CA MET A 366 28.88 46.30 8.91
C MET A 366 28.73 47.66 8.23
N THR A 367 27.87 47.75 7.22
CA THR A 367 27.57 49.03 6.55
C THR A 367 26.83 50.00 7.47
N PHE A 368 25.87 49.51 8.27
CA PHE A 368 25.22 50.33 9.29
C PHE A 368 26.21 50.87 10.32
N TRP A 369 27.13 50.04 10.81
CA TRP A 369 28.20 50.48 11.72
C TRP A 369 29.09 51.54 11.10
N TYR A 370 29.44 51.39 9.81
CA TYR A 370 30.26 52.37 9.09
C TYR A 370 29.54 53.69 8.83
N CYS A 371 28.20 53.70 8.71
CA CYS A 371 27.42 54.92 8.51
C CYS A 371 27.08 55.66 9.81
N VAL A 372 27.15 54.99 10.97
CA VAL A 372 26.85 55.57 12.29
C VAL A 372 28.12 56.09 13.01
N LEU A 373 29.29 55.54 12.71
CA LEU A 373 30.60 56.12 13.05
C LEU A 373 30.98 57.23 12.07
#